data_AF-A0A9E2D5S6-F1
#
_entry.id   AF-A0A9E2D5S6-F1
#
_cell.length_a   1.000
_cell.length_b   1.000
_cell.length_c   1.000
_cell.angle_alpha   90.00
_cell.angle_beta   90.00
_cell.angle_gamma   90.00
#
_symmetry.space_group_name_H-M   'P 1'
#
loop_
_entity.id
_entity.type
_entity.pdbx_description
1 polymer ?
#
loop_
_entity_poly.entity_id
_entity_poly.type
_entity_poly.pdbx_seq_one_letter_code
_entity_poly.pdbx_strand_id
1 'polypeptide(L)'
;MEDKFAKYLSWGFYAIMGIGSLLGIVFFASGSFDTMMQFSYVLIILTAIVSFIAPVYNFIQHPKNTKNFLLVLALVGVIALISYLFAGNSYSALELETLKMSASESVWISFGIVFTTIVIILTAITVLFASLYKLFK
;
A
#
# COMPACT_ATOMS: atom_id res chain seq x y z
N MET A 1 0.05 12.38 25.19
CA MET A 1 1.17 12.18 24.22
C MET A 1 0.68 11.59 22.90
N GLU A 2 -0.40 10.77 22.90
CA GLU A 2 -1.07 10.27 21.69
C GLU A 2 -1.45 11.37 20.67
N ASP A 3 -1.98 12.51 21.13
CA ASP A 3 -2.43 13.58 20.23
C ASP A 3 -1.31 14.20 19.37
N LYS A 4 -0.10 14.34 19.91
CA LYS A 4 1.02 14.93 19.15
C LYS A 4 1.51 13.96 18.08
N PHE A 5 1.63 12.67 18.41
CA PHE A 5 2.07 11.65 17.45
C PHE A 5 1.04 11.47 16.32
N ALA A 6 -0.25 11.35 16.66
CA ALA A 6 -1.32 11.25 15.67
C ALA A 6 -1.34 12.46 14.73
N LYS A 7 -1.09 13.67 15.27
CA LYS A 7 -0.95 14.88 14.47
C LYS A 7 0.24 14.82 13.50
N TYR A 8 1.43 14.43 13.96
CA TYR A 8 2.60 14.31 13.07
C TYR A 8 2.40 13.25 11.98
N LEU A 9 1.77 12.13 12.32
CA LEU A 9 1.45 11.08 11.37
C LEU A 9 0.47 11.57 10.29
N SER A 10 -0.58 12.30 10.70
CA SER A 10 -1.54 12.90 9.77
C SER A 10 -0.88 13.93 8.85
N TRP A 11 0.02 14.77 9.38
CA TRP A 11 0.82 15.70 8.57
C TRP A 11 1.74 14.96 7.57
N GLY A 12 2.32 13.84 7.98
CA GLY A 12 3.11 12.97 7.09
C GLY A 12 2.28 12.44 5.92
N PHE A 13 1.06 11.93 6.19
CA PHE A 13 0.16 11.48 5.13
C PHE A 13 -0.30 12.63 4.22
N TYR A 14 -0.61 13.80 4.76
CA TYR A 14 -0.96 14.97 3.94
C TYR A 14 0.21 15.44 3.07
N ALA A 15 1.44 15.41 3.58
CA ALA A 15 2.62 15.73 2.80
C ALA A 15 2.81 14.71 1.65
N ILE A 16 2.65 13.41 1.92
CA ILE A 16 2.71 12.37 0.90
C ILE A 16 1.61 12.56 -0.16
N MET A 17 0.38 12.87 0.25
CA MET A 17 -0.72 13.14 -0.69
C MET A 17 -0.45 14.39 -1.53
N GLY A 18 0.08 15.45 -0.93
CA GLY A 18 0.45 16.68 -1.62
C GLY A 18 1.59 16.47 -2.61
N ILE A 19 2.62 15.70 -2.26
CA ILE A 19 3.69 15.32 -3.18
C ILE A 19 3.15 14.36 -4.25
N GLY A 20 2.23 13.47 -3.88
CA GLY A 20 1.56 12.52 -4.77
C GLY A 20 0.74 13.20 -5.87
N SER A 21 0.04 14.29 -5.56
CA SER A 21 -0.71 15.04 -6.57
C SER A 21 0.21 15.72 -7.61
N LEU A 22 1.45 16.05 -7.23
CA LEU A 22 2.46 16.57 -8.16
C LEU A 22 2.92 15.52 -9.18
N LEU A 23 2.71 14.23 -8.93
CA LEU A 23 3.10 13.15 -9.85
C LEU A 23 2.38 13.29 -11.20
N GLY A 24 1.09 13.65 -11.19
CA GLY A 24 0.34 13.94 -12.41
C GLY A 24 0.93 15.13 -13.18
N ILE A 25 1.35 16.18 -12.46
CA ILE A 25 1.98 17.35 -13.07
C ILE A 25 3.34 16.98 -13.67
N VAL A 26 4.17 16.22 -12.96
CA VAL A 26 5.47 15.74 -13.45
C VAL A 26 5.28 14.87 -14.70
N PHE A 27 4.28 14.00 -14.74
CA PHE A 27 3.98 13.18 -15.91
C PHE A 27 3.64 14.04 -17.14
N PHE A 28 2.70 14.99 -17.00
CA PHE A 28 2.29 15.85 -18.12
C PHE A 28 3.37 16.85 -18.53
N ALA A 29 4.20 17.33 -17.60
CA ALA A 29 5.23 18.33 -17.88
C ALA A 29 6.54 17.75 -18.42
N SER A 30 6.95 16.56 -17.95
CA SER A 30 8.23 15.96 -18.36
C SER A 30 8.13 15.13 -19.63
N GLY A 31 6.95 14.56 -19.92
CA GLY A 31 6.79 13.58 -21.01
C GLY A 31 7.67 12.33 -20.87
N SER A 32 8.35 12.16 -19.73
CA SER A 32 9.35 11.13 -19.49
C SER A 32 8.79 10.09 -18.53
N PHE A 33 8.62 8.88 -19.05
CA PHE A 33 8.21 7.73 -18.26
C PHE A 33 9.23 7.41 -17.15
N ASP A 34 10.52 7.58 -17.42
CA ASP A 34 11.59 7.29 -16.45
C ASP A 34 11.53 8.23 -15.25
N THR A 35 11.26 9.52 -15.50
CA THR A 35 11.12 10.52 -14.44
C THR A 35 9.88 10.25 -13.59
N MET A 36 8.77 9.85 -14.23
CA MET A 36 7.57 9.42 -13.52
C MET A 36 7.86 8.20 -12.62
N MET A 37 8.52 7.19 -13.16
CA MET A 37 8.83 5.94 -12.46
C MET A 37 9.73 6.19 -11.24
N GLN A 38 10.78 7.00 -11.38
CA GLN A 38 11.64 7.39 -10.26
C GLN A 38 10.85 8.10 -9.15
N PHE A 39 9.94 9.00 -9.51
CA PHE A 39 9.09 9.70 -8.54
C PHE A 39 8.11 8.76 -7.84
N SER A 40 7.51 7.82 -8.57
CA SER A 40 6.65 6.77 -8.01
C SER A 40 7.40 5.91 -6.99
N TYR A 41 8.65 5.53 -7.26
CA TYR A 41 9.47 4.79 -6.29
C TYR A 41 9.70 5.57 -5.01
N VAL A 42 10.02 6.86 -5.10
CA VAL A 42 10.20 7.73 -3.91
C VAL A 42 8.92 7.78 -3.08
N LEU A 43 7.77 7.96 -3.72
CA LEU A 43 6.48 8.00 -3.02
C LEU A 43 6.11 6.67 -2.36
N ILE A 44 6.36 5.55 -3.02
CA ILE A 44 6.11 4.22 -2.44
C ILE A 44 6.98 4.04 -1.19
N ILE A 45 8.26 4.39 -1.24
CA ILE A 45 9.18 4.29 -0.10
C ILE A 45 8.71 5.18 1.06
N LEU A 46 8.38 6.45 0.80
CA LEU A 46 7.89 7.36 1.84
C LEU A 46 6.59 6.86 2.46
N THR A 47 5.66 6.38 1.63
CA THR A 47 4.38 5.83 2.08
C THR A 47 4.60 4.60 2.96
N ALA A 48 5.49 3.69 2.55
CA ALA A 48 5.83 2.50 3.32
C ALA A 48 6.41 2.87 4.69
N ILE A 49 7.36 3.82 4.74
CA ILE A 49 7.97 4.29 6.00
C ILE A 49 6.90 4.85 6.94
N VAL A 50 6.10 5.82 6.47
CA VAL A 50 5.08 6.48 7.32
C VAL A 50 3.99 5.48 7.76
N SER A 51 3.57 4.59 6.88
CA SER A 51 2.56 3.56 7.18
C SER A 51 3.05 2.52 8.18
N PHE A 52 4.36 2.27 8.24
CA PHE A 52 4.95 1.31 9.18
C PHE A 52 5.20 1.92 10.57
N ILE A 53 5.54 3.21 10.63
CA ILE A 53 5.81 3.92 11.90
C ILE A 53 4.60 3.88 12.85
N ALA A 54 3.39 4.05 12.32
CA ALA A 54 2.16 4.08 13.13
C ALA A 54 1.88 2.79 13.92
N PRO A 55 1.78 1.60 13.28
CA PRO A 55 1.56 0.35 14.00
C PRO A 55 2.74 -0.03 14.90
N VAL A 56 3.99 0.24 14.48
CA VAL A 56 5.17 -0.03 15.31
C VAL A 56 5.16 0.80 16.59
N TYR A 57 4.87 2.09 16.49
CA TYR A 57 4.76 2.96 17.65
C TYR A 57 3.65 2.52 18.60
N ASN A 58 2.48 2.17 18.06
CA ASN A 58 1.35 1.69 18.86
C ASN A 58 1.70 0.37 19.58
N PHE A 59 2.40 -0.54 18.90
CA PHE A 59 2.86 -1.79 19.48
C PHE A 59 3.83 -1.58 20.65
N ILE A 60 4.79 -0.65 20.50
CA ILE A 60 5.75 -0.30 21.56
C ILE A 60 5.05 0.29 22.78
N GLN A 61 4.04 1.14 22.59
CA GLN A 61 3.29 1.75 23.70
C GLN A 61 2.31 0.81 24.38
N HIS A 62 1.71 -0.12 23.62
CA HIS A 62 0.65 -1.01 24.10
C HIS A 62 1.00 -2.49 23.87
N PRO A 63 2.06 -3.02 24.49
CA PRO A 63 2.52 -4.40 24.27
C PRO A 63 1.50 -5.45 24.73
N LYS A 64 0.55 -5.09 25.60
CA LYS A 64 -0.53 -6.00 26.03
C LYS A 64 -1.46 -6.43 24.88
N ASN A 65 -1.50 -5.67 23.79
CA ASN A 65 -2.29 -5.98 22.59
C ASN A 65 -1.55 -6.86 21.58
N THR A 66 -0.39 -7.44 21.94
CA THR A 66 0.42 -8.30 21.06
C THR A 66 -0.39 -9.44 20.42
N LYS A 67 -1.35 -10.03 21.15
CA LYS A 67 -2.21 -11.10 20.61
C LYS A 67 -3.05 -10.62 19.43
N ASN A 68 -3.64 -9.42 19.53
CA ASN A 68 -4.44 -8.85 18.45
C ASN A 68 -3.56 -8.48 17.26
N PHE A 69 -2.36 -7.95 17.52
CA PHE A 69 -1.38 -7.66 16.46
C PHE A 69 -0.95 -8.92 15.71
N LEU A 70 -0.66 -10.02 16.41
CA LEU A 70 -0.34 -11.31 15.80
C LEU A 70 -1.51 -11.86 14.97
N LEU A 71 -2.75 -11.69 15.43
CA LEU A 71 -3.93 -12.09 14.69
C LEU A 71 -4.06 -11.29 13.39
N VAL A 72 -3.86 -9.96 13.44
CA VAL A 72 -3.86 -9.10 12.26
C VAL A 72 -2.76 -9.52 11.28
N LEU A 73 -1.54 -9.78 11.76
CA LEU A 73 -0.45 -10.28 10.91
C LEU A 73 -0.78 -11.62 10.26
N ALA A 74 -1.37 -12.56 11.01
CA ALA A 74 -1.80 -13.84 10.47
C ALA A 74 -2.87 -13.64 9.38
N LEU A 75 -3.81 -12.74 9.59
CA LEU A 75 -4.87 -12.43 8.63
C LEU A 75 -4.33 -11.78 7.35
N VAL A 76 -3.35 -10.87 7.48
CA VAL A 76 -2.60 -10.33 6.33
C VAL A 76 -1.84 -11.44 5.60
N GLY A 77 -1.23 -12.37 6.33
CA GLY A 77 -0.56 -13.55 5.75
C GLY A 77 -1.51 -14.43 4.94
N VAL A 78 -2.74 -14.65 5.43
CA VAL A 78 -3.78 -15.37 4.69
C VAL A 78 -4.17 -14.62 3.42
N ILE A 79 -4.36 -13.29 3.49
CA ILE A 79 -4.66 -12.47 2.31
C ILE A 79 -3.52 -12.56 1.29
N ALA A 80 -2.27 -12.49 1.74
CA ALA A 80 -1.11 -12.64 0.87
C ALA A 80 -1.07 -14.03 0.20
N LEU A 81 -1.34 -15.09 0.96
CA LEU A 81 -1.38 -16.45 0.42
C LEU A 81 -2.47 -16.59 -0.64
N ILE A 82 -3.68 -16.11 -0.37
CA ILE A 82 -4.78 -16.09 -1.36
C ILE A 82 -4.34 -15.28 -2.59
N SER A 83 -3.80 -14.09 -2.40
CA SER A 83 -3.37 -13.24 -3.52
C SER A 83 -2.32 -13.91 -4.39
N TYR A 84 -1.39 -14.66 -3.79
CA TYR A 84 -0.36 -15.39 -4.52
C TYR A 84 -0.94 -16.57 -5.30
N LEU A 85 -1.93 -17.28 -4.74
CA LEU A 85 -2.61 -18.37 -5.45
C LEU A 85 -3.41 -17.88 -6.66
N PHE A 86 -3.89 -16.64 -6.64
CA PHE A 86 -4.57 -16.01 -7.78
C PHE A 86 -3.60 -15.29 -8.73
N ALA A 87 -2.33 -15.15 -8.35
CA ALA A 87 -1.32 -14.53 -9.20
C ALA A 87 -0.91 -15.48 -10.33
N GLY A 88 -0.76 -14.94 -11.53
CA GLY A 88 -0.36 -15.69 -12.71
C GLY A 88 0.41 -14.81 -13.69
N ASN A 89 1.11 -15.45 -14.62
CA ASN A 89 1.73 -14.76 -15.75
C ASN A 89 0.67 -14.49 -16.82
N SER A 90 0.44 -13.21 -17.11
CA SER A 90 -0.53 -12.76 -18.10
C SER A 90 0.09 -12.47 -19.47
N TYR A 91 1.41 -12.53 -19.59
CA TYR A 91 2.14 -12.17 -20.81
C TYR A 91 2.59 -13.40 -21.59
N SER A 92 2.52 -13.29 -22.91
CA SER A 92 3.12 -14.26 -23.84
C SER A 92 4.65 -14.22 -23.79
N ALA A 93 5.30 -15.27 -24.29
CA ALA A 93 6.76 -15.35 -24.32
C ALA A 93 7.41 -14.18 -25.07
N LEU A 94 6.78 -13.71 -26.15
CA LEU A 94 7.29 -12.62 -26.97
C LEU A 94 7.13 -11.25 -26.29
N GLU A 95 6.07 -11.06 -25.52
CA GLU A 95 5.87 -9.86 -24.69
C GLU A 95 6.85 -9.82 -23.52
N LEU A 96 7.10 -10.95 -22.87
CA LEU A 96 8.10 -11.06 -21.80
C LEU A 96 9.50 -10.71 -22.29
N GLU A 97 9.89 -11.16 -23.47
CA GLU A 97 11.17 -10.81 -24.10
C GLU A 97 11.26 -9.31 -24.41
N THR A 98 10.19 -8.75 -24.98
CA THR A 98 10.11 -7.31 -25.29
C THR A 98 10.21 -6.44 -24.03
N LEU A 99 9.56 -6.87 -22.94
CA LEU A 99 9.58 -6.19 -21.65
C LEU A 99 10.84 -6.48 -20.83
N LYS A 100 11.75 -7.34 -21.32
CA LYS A 100 12.94 -7.83 -20.60
C LYS A 100 12.58 -8.37 -19.21
N MET A 101 11.49 -9.12 -19.14
CA MET A 101 10.90 -9.61 -17.91
C MET A 101 10.79 -11.13 -17.96
N SER A 102 11.11 -11.80 -16.86
CA SER A 102 10.88 -13.23 -16.69
C SER A 102 9.42 -13.53 -16.33
N ALA A 103 8.97 -14.75 -16.63
CA ALA A 103 7.64 -15.21 -16.23
C ALA A 103 7.46 -15.18 -14.69
N SER A 104 8.53 -15.40 -13.93
CA SER A 104 8.51 -15.30 -12.47
C SER A 104 8.26 -13.87 -11.99
N GLU A 105 8.95 -12.89 -12.58
CA GLU A 105 8.73 -11.47 -12.25
C GLU A 105 7.29 -11.03 -12.56
N SER A 106 6.72 -11.49 -13.68
CA SER A 106 5.32 -11.22 -14.00
C SER A 106 4.35 -11.76 -12.93
N VAL A 107 4.58 -12.97 -12.42
CA VAL A 107 3.77 -13.54 -11.33
C VAL A 107 3.89 -12.69 -10.05
N TRP A 108 5.08 -12.21 -9.70
CA TRP A 108 5.26 -11.33 -8.54
C TRP A 108 4.56 -9.98 -8.69
N ILE A 109 4.60 -9.39 -9.89
CA ILE A 109 3.87 -8.15 -10.19
C ILE A 109 2.37 -8.40 -10.08
N SER A 110 1.88 -9.48 -10.68
CA SER A 110 0.48 -9.92 -10.63
C SER A 110 0.01 -10.13 -9.18
N PHE A 111 0.82 -10.81 -8.36
CA PHE A 111 0.60 -10.97 -6.92
C PHE A 111 0.45 -9.63 -6.20
N GLY A 112 1.37 -8.70 -6.44
CA GLY A 112 1.31 -7.37 -5.83
C GLY A 112 0.03 -6.61 -6.19
N ILE A 113 -0.39 -6.69 -7.45
CA ILE A 113 -1.63 -6.06 -7.94
C ILE A 113 -2.86 -6.69 -7.28
N VAL A 114 -2.95 -8.03 -7.26
CA VAL A 114 -4.08 -8.73 -6.62
C VAL A 114 -4.15 -8.41 -5.13
N PHE A 115 -3.01 -8.49 -4.44
CA PHE A 115 -2.91 -8.20 -3.01
C PHE A 115 -3.36 -6.78 -2.67
N THR A 116 -2.81 -5.79 -3.37
CA THR A 116 -3.16 -4.38 -3.14
C THR A 116 -4.62 -4.11 -3.47
N THR A 117 -5.18 -4.73 -4.52
CA THR A 117 -6.59 -4.59 -4.89
C THR A 117 -7.52 -5.10 -3.77
N ILE A 118 -7.24 -6.29 -3.22
CA ILE A 118 -8.02 -6.84 -2.11
C ILE A 118 -7.95 -5.91 -0.89
N VAL A 119 -6.75 -5.44 -0.55
CA VAL A 119 -6.54 -4.52 0.58
C VAL A 119 -7.31 -3.21 0.39
N ILE A 120 -7.32 -2.65 -0.82
CA ILE A 120 -8.08 -1.42 -1.13
C ILE A 120 -9.58 -1.64 -0.95
N ILE A 121 -10.13 -2.75 -1.45
CA ILE A 121 -11.56 -3.07 -1.32
C ILE A 121 -11.94 -3.23 0.16
N LEU A 122 -11.17 -4.01 0.93
CA LEU A 122 -11.40 -4.19 2.36
C LEU A 122 -11.32 -2.86 3.12
N THR A 123 -10.34 -2.03 2.79
CA THR A 123 -10.18 -0.71 3.39
C THR A 123 -11.38 0.17 3.09
N ALA A 124 -11.84 0.24 1.84
CA ALA A 124 -13.01 1.01 1.44
C ALA A 124 -14.26 0.57 2.21
N ILE A 125 -14.52 -0.74 2.27
CA ILE A 125 -15.66 -1.30 3.03
C ILE A 125 -15.57 -0.89 4.51
N THR A 126 -14.38 -1.01 5.11
CA THR A 126 -14.17 -0.70 6.53
C THR A 126 -14.38 0.79 6.82
N VAL A 127 -13.87 1.67 5.96
CA VAL A 127 -14.04 3.13 6.09
C VAL A 127 -15.49 3.54 5.93
N LEU A 128 -16.19 2.98 4.94
CA LEU A 128 -17.62 3.23 4.72
C LEU A 128 -18.45 2.76 5.92
N PHE A 129 -18.20 1.54 6.41
CA PHE A 129 -18.89 1.00 7.58
C PHE A 129 -18.64 1.86 8.83
N ALA A 130 -17.39 2.25 9.09
CA ALA A 130 -17.04 3.09 10.23
C ALA A 130 -17.70 4.48 10.16
N SER A 131 -17.79 5.05 8.95
CA SER A 131 -18.46 6.33 8.72
C SER A 131 -19.96 6.24 8.96
N LEU A 132 -20.62 5.18 8.46
CA LEU A 132 -22.04 4.96 8.67
C LEU A 132 -22.36 4.67 10.13
N TYR A 133 -21.59 3.81 10.79
CA TYR A 133 -21.81 3.46 12.19
C TYR A 133 -21.76 4.68 13.12
N LYS A 134 -20.88 5.65 12.84
CA LYS A 134 -20.81 6.93 13.57
C LYS A 134 -22.03 7.85 13.38
N LEU A 135 -22.84 7.65 12.35
CA LEU A 135 -24.08 8.42 12.17
C LEU A 135 -25.21 7.89 13.06
N PHE A 136 -25.14 6.61 13.46
CA PHE A 136 -26.13 5.95 14.30
C PHE A 136 -25.77 5.93 15.79
N LYS A 137 -24.62 6.49 16.16
CA LYS A 137 -24.12 6.54 17.53
C LYS A 137 -23.59 7.93 17.86
#